data_AF-A0A7J3VQR1-F1
#
_entry.id   AF-A0A7J3VQR1-F1
#
_cell.length_a   1.000
_cell.length_b   1.000
_cell.length_c   1.000
_cell.angle_alpha   90.00
_cell.angle_beta   90.00
_cell.angle_gamma   90.00
#
_symmetry.space_group_name_H-M   'P 1'
#
loop_
_entity.id
_entity.type
_entity.pdbx_description
1 polymer ?
#
loop_
_entity_poly.entity_id
_entity_poly.type
_entity_poly.pdbx_seq_one_letter_code
_entity_poly.pdbx_strand_id
1 'polypeptide(L)'
;MLEELRRKAIFQNTVDVWIALCSEKGKEWNNVQGYRAFINHLMKSNVKMNRFPLCVKDTGGYERSRDKVALLEALSTMSTQDALVYVIKLDDNTLSIINRFDLDSI
;
A
#
# COMPACT_ATOMS: atom_id res chain seq x y z
N MET A 1 -10.47 -10.11 1.00
CA MET A 1 -10.26 -8.74 0.50
C MET A 1 -9.06 -8.62 -0.45
N LEU A 2 -7.88 -9.15 -0.11
CA LEU A 2 -6.70 -9.15 -1.00
C LEU A 2 -6.90 -9.97 -2.29
N GLU A 3 -7.53 -11.14 -2.18
CA GLU A 3 -7.87 -11.96 -3.36
C GLU A 3 -8.91 -11.29 -4.27
N GLU A 4 -9.81 -10.49 -3.70
CA GLU A 4 -10.79 -9.73 -4.47
C GLU A 4 -10.15 -8.57 -5.23
N LEU A 5 -9.15 -7.91 -4.64
CA LEU A 5 -8.33 -6.91 -5.33
C LEU A 5 -7.60 -7.54 -6.53
N ARG A 6 -6.98 -8.71 -6.33
CA ARG A 6 -6.33 -9.46 -7.43
C ARG A 6 -7.32 -9.79 -8.55
N ARG A 7 -8.55 -10.21 -8.22
CA ARG A 7 -9.59 -10.49 -9.22
C ARG A 7 -10.04 -9.25 -10.00
N LYS A 8 -10.02 -8.06 -9.39
CA LYS A 8 -10.40 -6.80 -10.03
C LYS A 8 -9.32 -6.25 -10.95
N ALA A 9 -8.07 -6.24 -10.49
CA ALA A 9 -6.92 -5.90 -11.32
C ALA A 9 -5.66 -6.55 -10.78
N ILE A 10 -4.85 -7.10 -11.70
CA ILE A 10 -3.59 -7.76 -11.34
C ILE A 10 -2.52 -6.76 -10.88
N PHE A 11 -2.62 -5.51 -11.31
CA PHE A 11 -1.76 -4.42 -10.87
C PHE A 11 -2.54 -3.54 -9.89
N GLN A 12 -2.03 -3.46 -8.66
CA GLN A 12 -2.63 -2.66 -7.60
C GLN A 12 -1.60 -1.66 -7.08
N ASN A 13 -2.07 -0.51 -6.62
CA ASN A 13 -1.20 0.40 -5.88
C ASN A 13 -0.97 -0.15 -4.47
N THR A 14 0.21 0.12 -3.91
CA THR A 14 0.62 -0.38 -2.60
C THR A 14 -0.27 0.13 -1.46
N VAL A 15 -0.93 1.28 -1.63
CA VAL A 15 -1.84 1.85 -0.63
C VAL A 15 -3.13 1.05 -0.53
N ASP A 16 -3.76 0.69 -1.64
CA ASP A 16 -4.97 -0.14 -1.67
C ASP A 16 -4.67 -1.57 -1.20
N VAL A 17 -3.48 -2.09 -1.51
CA VAL A 17 -3.00 -3.38 -0.97
C VAL A 17 -2.84 -3.31 0.54
N TRP A 18 -2.21 -2.25 1.05
CA TRP A 18 -2.03 -2.01 2.48
C TRP A 18 -3.37 -1.88 3.21
N ILE A 19 -4.28 -1.07 2.68
CA ILE A 19 -5.64 -0.90 3.23
C ILE A 19 -6.36 -2.25 3.29
N ALA A 20 -6.30 -3.04 2.22
CA ALA A 20 -6.96 -4.36 2.21
C ALA A 20 -6.32 -5.35 3.17
N LEU A 21 -4.98 -5.37 3.27
CA LEU A 21 -4.25 -6.22 4.21
C LEU A 21 -4.63 -5.89 5.66
N CYS A 22 -4.58 -4.61 6.03
CA CYS A 22 -4.96 -4.14 7.35
C CYS A 22 -6.45 -4.40 7.64
N SER A 23 -7.33 -4.12 6.67
CA SER A 23 -8.79 -4.35 6.83
C SER A 23 -9.11 -5.82 7.03
N GLU A 24 -8.45 -6.72 6.28
CA GLU A 24 -8.60 -8.17 6.42
C GLU A 24 -8.13 -8.69 7.77
N LYS A 25 -7.19 -7.98 8.40
CA LYS A 25 -6.59 -8.31 9.70
C LYS A 25 -7.16 -7.49 10.86
N GLY A 26 -8.15 -6.62 10.59
CA GLY A 26 -8.76 -5.74 11.59
C GLY A 26 -7.81 -4.68 12.19
N LYS A 27 -6.75 -4.30 11.46
CA LYS A 27 -5.74 -3.33 11.87
C LYS A 27 -5.99 -1.95 11.26
N GLU A 28 -5.51 -0.91 11.92
CA GLU A 28 -5.57 0.46 11.40
C GLU A 28 -4.53 0.67 10.28
N TRP A 29 -5.01 1.03 9.10
CA TRP A 29 -4.17 1.27 7.92
C TRP A 29 -3.66 2.72 7.82
N ASN A 30 -4.19 3.64 8.63
CA ASN A 30 -3.80 5.06 8.63
C ASN A 30 -2.43 5.32 9.28
N ASN A 31 -1.74 4.29 9.77
CA ASN A 31 -0.41 4.39 10.35
C ASN A 31 0.68 4.53 9.27
N VAL A 32 1.28 5.72 9.18
CA VAL A 32 2.39 6.04 8.25
C VAL A 32 3.59 5.12 8.46
N GLN A 33 3.97 4.83 9.72
CA GLN A 33 5.11 3.96 10.01
C GLN A 33 4.83 2.52 9.59
N GLY A 34 3.60 2.03 9.82
CA GLY A 34 3.17 0.71 9.38
C GLY A 34 3.26 0.55 7.87
N TYR A 35 2.77 1.55 7.12
CA TYR A 35 2.91 1.57 5.65
C TYR A 35 4.38 1.56 5.20
N ARG A 36 5.23 2.38 5.83
CA ARG A 36 6.67 2.42 5.51
C ARG A 36 7.37 1.09 5.81
N ALA A 37 7.02 0.44 6.91
CA ALA A 37 7.52 -0.90 7.25
C ALA A 37 7.07 -1.94 6.22
N PHE A 38 5.82 -1.86 5.76
CA PHE A 38 5.28 -2.70 4.70
C PHE A 38 6.03 -2.52 3.37
N ILE A 39 6.27 -1.27 2.94
CA ILE A 39 7.06 -1.01 1.72
C ILE A 39 8.48 -1.55 1.87
N ASN A 40 9.12 -1.34 3.01
CA ASN A 40 10.45 -1.89 3.27
C ASN A 40 10.47 -3.43 3.20
N HIS A 41 9.43 -4.09 3.71
CA HIS A 41 9.29 -5.55 3.61
C HIS A 41 9.21 -6.03 2.15
N LEU A 42 8.44 -5.33 1.32
CA LEU A 42 8.35 -5.62 -0.12
C LEU A 42 9.70 -5.39 -0.83
N MET A 43 10.43 -4.33 -0.46
CA MET A 43 11.76 -4.03 -1.01
C MET A 43 12.78 -5.10 -0.64
N LYS A 44 12.83 -5.49 0.64
CA LYS A 44 13.70 -6.56 1.14
C LYS A 44 13.38 -7.92 0.51
N SER A 45 12.11 -8.14 0.18
CA SER A 45 11.65 -9.36 -0.50
C SER A 45 11.83 -9.33 -2.03
N ASN A 46 12.49 -8.29 -2.56
CA ASN A 46 12.80 -8.11 -3.98
C ASN A 46 11.55 -8.14 -4.90
N VAL A 47 10.41 -7.66 -4.38
CA VAL A 47 9.15 -7.56 -5.15
C VAL A 47 9.32 -6.53 -6.26
N LYS A 48 8.84 -6.84 -7.47
CA LYS A 48 8.84 -5.88 -8.57
C LYS A 48 7.82 -4.78 -8.31
N MET A 49 8.32 -3.58 -8.05
CA MET A 49 7.55 -2.39 -7.72
C MET A 49 7.87 -1.29 -8.72
N ASN A 50 6.86 -0.77 -9.41
CA ASN A 50 7.01 0.38 -10.31
C ASN A 50 6.56 1.63 -9.58
N ARG A 51 7.38 2.70 -9.59
CA ARG A 51 6.99 3.97 -8.95
C ARG A 51 5.71 4.48 -9.59
N PHE A 52 4.73 4.76 -8.75
CA PHE A 52 3.52 5.45 -9.17
C PHE A 52 3.71 6.94 -8.87
N PRO A 53 3.76 7.82 -9.88
CA PRO A 53 3.85 9.24 -9.61
C PRO A 53 2.58 9.66 -8.87
N LEU A 54 2.74 10.02 -7.59
CA LEU A 54 1.69 10.68 -6.82
C LEU A 54 1.50 12.09 -7.40
N CYS A 55 0.74 12.21 -8.48
CA CYS A 55 0.21 13.50 -8.89
C CYS A 55 -0.92 13.84 -7.93
N VAL A 56 -0.62 14.68 -6.93
CA VAL A 56 -1.63 15.28 -6.02
C VAL A 56 -2.51 16.32 -6.74
N LYS A 57 -2.41 16.42 -8.07
CA LYS A 57 -3.30 17.25 -8.89
C LYS A 57 -4.46 16.40 -9.41
N ASP A 58 -5.62 16.63 -8.79
CA ASP A 58 -6.92 16.60 -9.42
C ASP A 58 -7.27 15.30 -10.17
N THR A 59 -7.73 14.29 -9.42
CA THR A 59 -8.68 13.32 -9.99
C THR A 59 -9.82 13.15 -9.00
N GLY A 60 -10.91 13.87 -9.31
CA GLY A 60 -12.17 13.85 -8.58
C GLY A 60 -12.68 12.44 -8.30
N GLY A 61 -12.92 12.19 -7.02
CA GLY A 61 -13.51 10.99 -6.46
C GLY A 61 -13.65 11.22 -4.95
N TYR A 62 -14.38 12.27 -4.59
CA TYR A 62 -14.42 12.99 -3.31
C TYR A 62 -14.96 12.16 -2.10
N GLU A 63 -15.00 10.83 -2.18
CA GLU A 63 -15.67 9.99 -1.18
C GLU A 63 -14.82 8.82 -0.64
N ARG A 64 -13.56 8.63 -1.06
CA ARG A 64 -12.65 7.62 -0.46
C ARG A 64 -11.76 8.23 0.62
N SER A 65 -12.40 8.49 1.76
CA SER A 65 -11.90 8.63 3.14
C SER A 65 -10.82 9.69 3.38
N ARG A 66 -11.13 10.72 4.20
CA ARG A 66 -10.16 11.72 4.70
C ARG A 66 -8.83 11.09 5.16
N ASP A 67 -8.90 9.92 5.78
CA ASP A 67 -7.74 9.17 6.26
C ASP A 67 -6.77 8.74 5.14
N LYS A 68 -7.26 8.44 3.92
CA LYS A 68 -6.40 8.06 2.78
C LYS A 68 -5.66 9.27 2.25
N VAL A 69 -6.34 10.42 2.21
CA VAL A 69 -5.73 11.70 1.84
C VAL A 69 -4.66 12.08 2.87
N ALA A 70 -4.97 12.01 4.16
CA ALA A 70 -4.02 12.32 5.23
C ALA A 70 -2.77 11.42 5.19
N LEU A 71 -2.93 10.11 4.94
CA LEU A 71 -1.82 9.19 4.76
C LEU A 71 -0.96 9.58 3.55
N LEU A 72 -1.58 9.85 2.40
CA LEU A 72 -0.88 10.24 1.17
C LEU A 72 -0.16 11.59 1.30
N GLU A 73 -0.77 12.55 1.99
CA GLU A 73 -0.14 13.84 2.30
C GLU A 73 1.09 13.64 3.20
N ALA A 74 0.95 12.89 4.29
CA ALA A 74 2.06 12.57 5.18
C ALA A 74 3.22 11.88 4.43
N LEU A 75 2.91 10.93 3.55
CA LEU A 75 3.89 10.27 2.68
C LEU A 75 4.53 11.25 1.68
N SER A 76 3.75 12.19 1.13
CA SER A 76 4.24 13.18 0.17
C SER A 76 5.20 14.21 0.79
N THR A 77 5.11 14.43 2.11
CA THR A 77 6.11 15.24 2.84
C THR A 77 7.45 14.53 3.04
N MET A 78 7.51 13.21 2.79
CA MET A 78 8.69 12.38 2.99
C MET A 78 9.36 12.06 1.65
N SER A 79 10.64 12.38 1.54
CA SER A 79 11.44 12.10 0.33
C SER A 79 12.11 10.72 0.33
N THR A 80 11.70 9.79 1.21
CA THR A 80 12.33 8.46 1.34
C THR A 80 11.64 7.42 0.45
N GLN A 81 12.38 6.40 0.01
CA GLN A 81 11.85 5.39 -0.92
C GLN A 81 10.69 4.60 -0.29
N ASP A 82 10.74 4.35 1.00
CA ASP A 82 9.71 3.64 1.77
C ASP A 82 8.43 4.47 1.99
N ALA A 83 8.47 5.77 1.70
CA ALA A 83 7.28 6.63 1.70
C ALA A 83 6.64 6.78 0.31
N LEU A 84 7.28 6.29 -0.76
CA LEU A 84 6.71 6.36 -2.10
C LEU A 84 5.55 5.37 -2.27
N VAL A 85 4.68 5.69 -3.23
CA VAL A 85 3.62 4.77 -3.68
C VAL A 85 4.09 4.05 -4.92
N TYR A 86 3.84 2.75 -4.93
CA TYR A 86 4.24 1.86 -6.02
C TYR A 86 3.03 1.14 -6.58
N VAL A 87 3.15 0.69 -7.81
CA VAL A 87 2.27 -0.32 -8.40
C VAL A 87 2.99 -1.65 -8.35
N ILE A 88 2.31 -2.65 -7.78
CA ILE A 88 2.80 -4.01 -7.66
C ILE A 88 1.87 -4.96 -8.38
N LYS A 89 2.42 -6.06 -8.87
CA LYS A 89 1.64 -7.15 -9.43
C LYS A 89 1.20 -8.07 -8.30
N LEU A 90 -0.10 -8.24 -8.07
CA LEU A 90 -0.65 -9.21 -7.12
C LEU A 90 -0.68 -10.61 -7.76
N ASP A 91 0.48 -11.18 -8.07
CA ASP A 91 0.62 -12.60 -8.37
C ASP A 91 0.76 -13.44 -7.08
N ASP A 92 0.73 -14.77 -7.20
CA ASP A 92 0.78 -15.68 -6.05
C ASP A 92 2.02 -15.50 -5.17
N ASN A 93 3.19 -15.22 -5.77
CA ASN A 93 4.41 -14.99 -5.02
C ASN A 93 4.32 -13.67 -4.24
N THR A 94 3.87 -12.60 -4.90
CA THR A 94 3.68 -11.30 -4.23
C THR A 94 2.65 -11.37 -3.11
N LEU A 95 1.53 -12.07 -3.32
CA LEU A 95 0.53 -12.30 -2.28
C LEU A 95 1.08 -13.10 -1.09
N SER A 96 1.87 -14.14 -1.35
CA SER A 96 2.52 -14.88 -0.27
C SER A 96 3.47 -14.02 0.54
N ILE A 97 4.18 -13.07 -0.09
CA ILE A 97 5.09 -12.14 0.60
C ILE A 97 4.28 -11.16 1.46
N ILE A 98 3.20 -10.60 0.92
CA ILE A 98 2.30 -9.68 1.61
C ILE A 98 1.67 -10.36 2.84
N ASN A 99 1.17 -11.59 2.70
CA ASN A 99 0.55 -12.34 3.79
C ASN A 99 1.53 -12.76 4.90
N ARG A 100 2.84 -12.77 4.61
CA ARG A 100 3.90 -13.02 5.61
C ARG A 100 4.32 -11.76 6.35
N PHE A 101 3.83 -10.59 5.95
CA PHE A 101 4.12 -9.36 6.68
C PHE A 101 3.45 -9.42 8.05
N ASP A 102 4.25 -9.24 9.09
CA ASP A 102 3.78 -9.25 10.47
C ASP A 102 3.22 -7.88 10.84
N LEU A 103 1.89 -7.80 10.96
CA LEU A 103 1.17 -6.57 11.33
C LEU A 103 1.11 -6.35 12.84
N ASP A 104 1.61 -7.29 13.65
CA ASP A 104 1.67 -7.17 15.11
C ASP A 104 2.98 -6.52 15.58
N SER A 105 3.98 -6.42 14.69
CA SER A 105 5.27 -5.78 14.93
C SER A 105 5.31 -4.27 14.60
N ILE A 106 4.16 -3.64 14.36
CA ILE A 106 4.02 -2.23 13.90
C ILE A 106 3.07 -1.41 14.76
#